data_AF-A0A917MIW7-F1
#
_entry.id   AF-A0A917MIW7-F1
#
_cell.length_a   1.000
_cell.length_b   1.000
_cell.length_c   1.000
_cell.angle_alpha   90.00
_cell.angle_beta   90.00
_cell.angle_gamma   90.00
#
_symmetry.space_group_name_H-M   'P 1'
#
loop_
_entity.id
_entity.type
_entity.pdbx_description
1 polymer ?
#
loop_
_entity_poly.entity_id
_entity_poly.type
_entity_poly.pdbx_seq_one_letter_code
_entity_poly.pdbx_strand_id
1 'polypeptide(L)'
;MTLLSRRACLAGALGGVAGAALHRSPAVAAAASDDLAVRVTNLSEPVLCAEKDNIDLRFASPDVRSCRIQAVHPAFIGSIVADRWAPDFTSCDMSNDPSFTAKARRVTFFESTEFWLTGYAYPSFWRPADVPFRVGDRVEHGLHVVQLWMLHQERAEEILVIYPPDGYWRARPLPPAHMRWSAYGSSFLVGPVEVQERPIVALREISFDPASRTFTIAFAGGGSATLRLTAIDPDRQILDVGFDRSMPGQAPFAALRSMYATEYNCDVARTAWRAPGAKGWGESPILDWKGADATELWAGRLVASRHNTSAPDMVFSHFSKGPPVAAKP
;
A
#
# COMPACT_ATOMS: atom_id res chain seq x y z
N MET A 1 -20.22 -79.74 6.21
CA MET A 1 -20.50 -80.06 7.62
C MET A 1 -20.89 -78.76 8.31
N THR A 2 -22.18 -78.39 8.31
CA THR A 2 -23.21 -78.64 9.37
C THR A 2 -23.35 -77.31 10.14
N LEU A 3 -24.47 -76.64 10.41
CA LEU A 3 -25.88 -76.70 10.04
C LEU A 3 -26.46 -75.33 10.46
N LEU A 4 -27.56 -74.91 9.83
CA LEU A 4 -28.43 -73.79 10.23
C LEU A 4 -28.85 -73.84 11.72
N SER A 5 -29.14 -72.67 12.31
CA SER A 5 -30.34 -72.52 13.15
C SER A 5 -30.83 -71.07 13.20
N ARG A 6 -32.08 -70.89 12.77
CA ARG A 6 -32.90 -69.68 12.90
C ARG A 6 -33.58 -69.69 14.27
N ARG A 7 -33.69 -68.52 14.91
CA ARG A 7 -34.86 -68.18 15.74
C ARG A 7 -35.31 -66.76 15.45
N ALA A 8 -36.57 -66.65 15.02
CA ALA A 8 -37.34 -65.42 14.91
C ALA A 8 -38.14 -65.21 16.19
N CYS A 9 -38.36 -63.96 16.60
CA CYS A 9 -39.71 -63.39 16.76
C CYS A 9 -39.73 -62.00 17.42
N LEU A 10 -40.60 -61.15 16.85
CA LEU A 10 -41.46 -60.12 17.47
C LEU A 10 -40.77 -58.87 18.05
N ALA A 11 -40.83 -57.73 17.36
CA ALA A 11 -41.96 -56.78 17.23
C ALA A 11 -42.07 -55.83 18.44
N GLY A 12 -41.87 -54.53 18.16
CA GLY A 12 -42.04 -53.44 19.11
C GLY A 12 -41.78 -52.10 18.42
N ALA A 13 -42.77 -51.63 17.67
CA ALA A 13 -42.78 -50.31 17.06
C ALA A 13 -43.34 -49.27 18.05
N LEU A 14 -42.56 -48.24 18.37
CA LEU A 14 -42.96 -46.94 18.89
C LEU A 14 -41.86 -45.98 18.38
N GLY A 15 -42.09 -45.11 17.40
CA GLY A 15 -43.05 -44.02 17.48
C GLY A 15 -42.29 -42.76 17.94
N GLY A 16 -41.50 -42.16 17.07
CA GLY A 16 -40.71 -40.96 17.37
C GLY A 16 -40.47 -40.13 16.11
N VAL A 17 -41.45 -39.28 15.77
CA VAL A 17 -41.29 -38.24 14.75
C VAL A 17 -40.37 -37.17 15.34
N ALA A 18 -39.07 -37.27 15.04
CA ALA A 18 -38.14 -36.19 15.31
C ALA A 18 -38.36 -35.10 14.26
N GLY A 19 -39.09 -34.04 14.65
CA GLY A 19 -39.22 -32.84 13.86
C GLY A 19 -37.84 -32.26 13.57
N ALA A 20 -37.45 -32.24 12.30
CA ALA A 20 -36.27 -31.55 11.84
C ALA A 20 -36.48 -30.04 12.07
N ALA A 21 -35.94 -29.53 13.17
CA ALA A 21 -35.80 -28.10 13.37
C ALA A 21 -34.87 -27.58 12.28
N LEU A 22 -35.43 -26.92 11.27
CA LEU A 22 -34.68 -26.08 10.35
C LEU A 22 -34.03 -24.97 11.18
N HIS A 23 -32.79 -25.20 11.58
CA HIS A 23 -31.91 -24.13 12.06
C HIS A 23 -31.66 -23.21 10.88
N ARG A 24 -32.50 -22.18 10.79
CA ARG A 24 -32.27 -20.99 9.99
C ARG A 24 -31.06 -20.30 10.62
N SER A 25 -29.86 -20.68 10.17
CA SER A 25 -28.64 -19.94 10.49
C SER A 25 -28.94 -18.46 10.24
N PRO A 26 -28.64 -17.56 11.20
CA PRO A 26 -28.76 -16.14 10.92
C PRO A 26 -27.83 -15.89 9.74
N ALA A 27 -28.39 -15.43 8.63
CA ALA A 27 -27.58 -14.80 7.61
C ALA A 27 -26.83 -13.70 8.35
N VAL A 28 -25.52 -13.86 8.51
CA VAL A 28 -24.65 -12.75 8.82
C VAL A 28 -24.86 -11.82 7.64
N ALA A 29 -25.74 -10.84 7.82
CA ALA A 29 -25.74 -9.67 6.96
C ALA A 29 -24.32 -9.16 7.08
N ALA A 30 -23.51 -9.43 6.03
CA ALA A 30 -22.27 -8.71 5.82
C ALA A 30 -22.67 -7.26 6.04
N ALA A 31 -22.15 -6.65 7.10
CA ALA A 31 -22.29 -5.22 7.26
C ALA A 31 -21.74 -4.66 5.95
N ALA A 32 -22.64 -4.21 5.08
CA ALA A 32 -22.28 -3.38 3.97
C ALA A 32 -21.68 -2.16 4.66
N SER A 33 -20.37 -2.15 4.80
CA SER A 33 -19.70 -0.98 5.33
C SER A 33 -20.12 0.16 4.42
N ASP A 34 -20.43 1.29 5.04
CA ASP A 34 -20.55 2.59 4.38
C ASP A 34 -19.18 2.98 3.77
N ASP A 35 -18.56 2.09 2.98
CA ASP A 35 -17.33 2.37 2.26
C ASP A 35 -17.66 3.47 1.27
N LEU A 36 -17.13 4.66 1.56
CA LEU A 36 -17.28 5.81 0.71
C LEU A 36 -16.69 5.49 -0.66
N ALA A 37 -17.48 5.63 -1.72
CA ALA A 37 -16.90 5.60 -3.06
C ALA A 37 -16.07 6.87 -3.28
N VAL A 38 -14.86 6.71 -3.82
CA VAL A 38 -14.00 7.82 -4.21
C VAL A 38 -13.76 7.75 -5.71
N ARG A 39 -13.51 8.92 -6.33
CA ARG A 39 -13.14 8.98 -7.73
C ARG A 39 -11.69 8.59 -7.87
N VAL A 40 -11.41 7.59 -8.68
CA VAL A 40 -10.06 7.23 -9.10
C VAL A 40 -9.90 7.59 -10.56
N THR A 41 -8.94 8.47 -10.86
CA THR A 41 -8.60 8.86 -12.24
C THR A 41 -7.27 8.21 -12.61
N ASN A 42 -7.21 7.61 -13.80
CA ASN A 42 -5.97 7.09 -14.35
C ASN A 42 -5.40 8.07 -15.38
N LEU A 43 -4.23 8.62 -15.07
CA LEU A 43 -3.48 9.54 -15.92
C LEU A 43 -2.20 8.90 -16.48
N SER A 44 -2.16 7.56 -16.46
CA SER A 44 -0.99 6.82 -16.93
C SER A 44 -0.77 6.97 -18.44
N GLU A 45 0.50 6.98 -18.83
CA GLU A 45 0.92 7.22 -20.21
C GLU A 45 1.77 6.03 -20.72
N PRO A 46 1.68 5.62 -21.99
CA PRO A 46 2.61 4.65 -22.55
C PRO A 46 4.02 5.26 -22.68
N VAL A 47 5.05 4.54 -22.22
CA VAL A 47 6.45 4.95 -22.35
C VAL A 47 7.32 3.76 -22.74
N LEU A 48 8.51 4.04 -23.30
CA LEU A 48 9.51 3.00 -23.59
C LEU A 48 10.53 2.82 -22.46
N CYS A 49 10.84 3.89 -21.71
CA CYS A 49 11.79 3.85 -20.60
C CYS A 49 11.25 3.00 -19.46
N ALA A 50 11.99 1.98 -19.06
CA ALA A 50 11.59 1.10 -17.97
C ALA A 50 11.60 1.79 -16.60
N GLU A 51 12.51 2.72 -16.32
CA GLU A 51 12.59 3.42 -15.02
C GLU A 51 11.69 4.66 -14.90
N LYS A 52 10.94 5.03 -15.95
CA LYS A 52 10.07 6.21 -15.88
C LYS A 52 8.79 5.86 -15.14
N ASP A 53 8.50 6.59 -14.07
CA ASP A 53 7.21 6.54 -13.38
C ASP A 53 6.10 7.11 -14.29
N ASN A 54 5.54 6.28 -15.16
CA ASN A 54 4.49 6.64 -16.10
C ASN A 54 3.08 6.23 -15.63
N ILE A 55 2.97 5.42 -14.59
CA ILE A 55 1.70 5.12 -13.93
C ILE A 55 1.35 6.24 -12.96
N ASP A 56 0.15 6.79 -13.07
CA ASP A 56 -0.38 7.86 -12.20
C ASP A 56 -1.88 7.62 -11.94
N LEU A 57 -2.18 7.07 -10.76
CA LEU A 57 -3.56 6.90 -10.29
C LEU A 57 -3.83 7.91 -9.18
N ARG A 58 -4.90 8.71 -9.33
CA ARG A 58 -5.24 9.78 -8.38
C ARG A 58 -6.59 9.54 -7.73
N PHE A 59 -6.65 9.65 -6.41
CA PHE A 59 -7.85 9.41 -5.62
C PHE A 59 -8.40 10.73 -5.10
N ALA A 60 -9.64 11.06 -5.44
CA ALA A 60 -10.28 12.31 -5.05
C ALA A 60 -11.66 12.07 -4.43
N SER A 61 -11.94 12.81 -3.35
CA SER A 61 -13.26 12.85 -2.72
C SER A 61 -13.38 14.10 -1.84
N PRO A 62 -14.50 14.85 -1.91
CA PRO A 62 -14.73 15.97 -1.00
C PRO A 62 -14.96 15.51 0.45
N ASP A 63 -15.40 14.26 0.64
CA ASP A 63 -15.96 13.74 1.88
C ASP A 63 -14.97 12.88 2.68
N VAL A 64 -13.92 12.37 2.05
CA VAL A 64 -13.00 11.43 2.70
C VAL A 64 -12.23 12.11 3.85
N ARG A 65 -12.10 11.38 4.95
CA ARG A 65 -11.33 11.74 6.15
C ARG A 65 -10.40 10.64 6.61
N SER A 66 -10.62 9.42 6.15
CA SER A 66 -9.67 8.32 6.34
C SER A 66 -9.74 7.31 5.22
N CYS A 67 -8.64 6.59 5.05
CA CYS A 67 -8.51 5.45 4.17
C CYS A 67 -7.45 4.49 4.68
N ARG A 68 -7.34 3.33 4.02
CA ARG A 68 -6.29 2.34 4.25
C ARG A 68 -5.48 2.13 2.98
N ILE A 69 -4.17 2.14 3.13
CA ILE A 69 -3.21 1.75 2.10
C ILE A 69 -2.54 0.45 2.56
N GLN A 70 -2.52 -0.55 1.69
CA GLN A 70 -1.83 -1.81 1.95
C GLN A 70 -0.80 -2.08 0.86
N ALA A 71 0.37 -2.54 1.28
CA ALA A 71 1.30 -3.23 0.41
C ALA A 71 1.11 -4.74 0.64
N VAL A 72 0.87 -5.49 -0.43
CA VAL A 72 0.65 -6.94 -0.37
C VAL A 72 1.60 -7.62 -1.34
N HIS A 73 2.10 -8.80 -0.99
CA HIS A 73 2.95 -9.53 -1.94
C HIS A 73 2.18 -9.87 -3.21
N PRO A 74 2.85 -9.89 -4.38
CA PRO A 74 2.20 -10.28 -5.63
C PRO A 74 1.78 -11.75 -5.55
N ALA A 75 0.72 -12.12 -6.29
CA ALA A 75 0.15 -13.47 -6.24
C ALA A 75 1.15 -14.61 -6.54
N PHE A 76 2.24 -14.30 -7.25
CA PHE A 76 3.30 -15.24 -7.61
C PHE A 76 4.50 -15.25 -6.65
N ILE A 77 4.45 -14.55 -5.50
CA ILE A 77 5.57 -14.42 -4.56
C ILE A 77 6.19 -15.76 -4.13
N GLY A 78 5.37 -16.78 -3.91
CA GLY A 78 5.82 -18.13 -3.52
C GLY A 78 6.60 -18.88 -4.61
N SER A 79 6.56 -18.40 -5.85
CA SER A 79 7.30 -18.98 -6.98
C SER A 79 8.65 -18.31 -7.23
N ILE A 80 8.96 -17.21 -6.54
CA ILE A 80 10.20 -16.47 -6.73
C ILE A 80 11.36 -17.24 -6.08
N VAL A 81 12.26 -17.76 -6.91
CA VAL A 81 13.52 -18.39 -6.49
C VAL A 81 14.65 -17.35 -6.40
N ALA A 82 14.68 -16.42 -7.36
CA ALA A 82 15.68 -15.37 -7.43
C ALA A 82 14.98 -14.04 -7.72
N ASP A 83 15.16 -13.08 -6.82
CA ASP A 83 14.59 -11.76 -6.95
C ASP A 83 15.48 -10.84 -7.80
N ARG A 84 14.88 -9.97 -8.60
CA ARG A 84 15.57 -8.99 -9.45
C ARG A 84 15.12 -7.60 -9.06
N TRP A 85 16.07 -6.73 -8.75
CA TRP A 85 15.84 -5.38 -8.23
C TRP A 85 16.79 -4.34 -8.82
N ALA A 86 17.78 -4.78 -9.60
CA ALA A 86 18.71 -3.87 -10.23
C ALA A 86 17.94 -2.92 -11.17
N PRO A 87 18.30 -1.63 -11.21
CA PRO A 87 17.64 -0.69 -12.09
C PRO A 87 17.80 -1.09 -13.56
N ASP A 88 16.74 -0.88 -14.33
CA ASP A 88 16.63 -1.21 -15.75
C ASP A 88 16.48 0.05 -16.60
N PHE A 89 17.61 0.67 -16.95
CA PHE A 89 17.62 1.88 -17.78
C PHE A 89 17.39 1.61 -19.28
N THR A 90 16.84 0.45 -19.65
CA THR A 90 16.50 0.17 -21.05
C THR A 90 15.58 1.26 -21.60
N SER A 91 15.98 1.87 -22.71
CA SER A 91 15.24 2.94 -23.41
C SER A 91 14.98 4.20 -22.57
N CYS A 92 15.81 4.45 -21.55
CA CYS A 92 15.71 5.65 -20.71
C CYS A 92 16.67 6.75 -21.15
N ASP A 93 16.17 7.98 -21.22
CA ASP A 93 16.96 9.20 -21.30
C ASP A 93 16.71 10.03 -20.05
N MET A 94 17.69 10.04 -19.16
CA MET A 94 17.66 10.77 -17.88
C MET A 94 18.45 12.07 -17.94
N SER A 95 18.91 12.49 -19.13
CA SER A 95 19.82 13.65 -19.28
C SER A 95 19.19 14.99 -18.91
N ASN A 96 17.86 15.07 -18.91
CA ASN A 96 17.11 16.28 -18.62
C ASN A 96 16.52 16.33 -17.20
N ASP A 97 16.82 15.32 -16.36
CA ASP A 97 16.34 15.32 -14.98
C ASP A 97 17.04 16.46 -14.19
N PRO A 98 16.28 17.36 -13.55
CA PRO A 98 16.87 18.38 -12.70
C PRO A 98 17.74 17.75 -11.62
N SER A 99 18.80 18.45 -11.23
CA SER A 99 19.74 17.96 -10.23
C SER A 99 20.28 19.14 -9.42
N PHE A 100 19.88 19.20 -8.16
CA PHE A 100 20.29 20.21 -7.19
C PHE A 100 21.32 19.59 -6.25
N THR A 101 22.50 20.19 -6.16
CA THR A 101 23.60 19.68 -5.35
C THR A 101 23.32 19.80 -3.86
N ALA A 102 23.69 18.79 -3.09
CA ALA A 102 23.61 18.77 -1.63
C ALA A 102 24.83 18.06 -1.03
N LYS A 103 25.03 18.26 0.28
CA LYS A 103 26.10 17.56 1.01
C LYS A 103 25.65 16.16 1.37
N ALA A 104 26.32 15.15 0.81
CA ALA A 104 26.02 13.76 1.12
C ALA A 104 26.16 13.48 2.63
N ARG A 105 25.16 12.83 3.22
CA ARG A 105 25.09 12.53 4.65
C ARG A 105 24.23 11.30 4.89
N ARG A 106 24.63 10.46 5.85
CA ARG A 106 23.78 9.42 6.44
C ARG A 106 23.69 9.66 7.93
N VAL A 107 22.51 9.55 8.51
CA VAL A 107 22.29 9.73 9.95
C VAL A 107 21.23 8.75 10.46
N THR A 108 21.55 7.96 11.49
CA THR A 108 20.51 7.33 12.31
C THR A 108 20.14 8.32 13.41
N PHE A 109 18.87 8.74 13.44
CA PHE A 109 18.41 9.81 14.32
C PHE A 109 17.32 9.38 15.29
N PHE A 110 16.87 8.14 15.21
CA PHE A 110 16.06 7.49 16.21
C PHE A 110 16.38 6.00 16.21
N GLU A 111 16.44 5.39 17.38
CA GLU A 111 16.66 3.96 17.55
C GLU A 111 15.96 3.47 18.83
N SER A 112 15.37 2.28 18.75
CA SER A 112 14.73 1.56 19.84
C SER A 112 14.94 0.06 19.62
N THR A 113 14.45 -0.78 20.53
CA THR A 113 14.56 -2.24 20.38
C THR A 113 13.73 -2.79 19.23
N GLU A 114 12.69 -2.09 18.80
CA GLU A 114 11.79 -2.53 17.73
C GLU A 114 12.07 -1.83 16.40
N PHE A 115 12.22 -0.50 16.42
CA PHE A 115 12.37 0.34 15.23
C PHE A 115 13.55 1.29 15.31
N TRP A 116 14.10 1.66 14.15
CA TRP A 116 14.99 2.81 13.99
C TRP A 116 14.74 3.56 12.69
N LEU A 117 15.16 4.82 12.67
CA LEU A 117 15.06 5.70 11.52
C LEU A 117 16.45 6.12 11.05
N THR A 118 16.72 5.88 9.77
CA THR A 118 17.94 6.31 9.09
C THR A 118 17.59 7.25 7.95
N GLY A 119 18.16 8.45 8.00
CA GLY A 119 18.03 9.49 6.98
C GLY A 119 19.26 9.58 6.08
N TYR A 120 19.04 9.93 4.82
CA TYR A 120 20.07 10.13 3.80
C TYR A 120 19.88 11.46 3.09
N ALA A 121 20.99 12.18 2.91
CA ALA A 121 21.14 13.22 1.90
C ALA A 121 22.11 12.67 0.85
N TYR A 122 21.70 12.72 -0.41
CA TYR A 122 22.53 12.33 -1.55
C TYR A 122 23.36 13.52 -2.06
N PRO A 123 24.40 13.30 -2.89
CA PRO A 123 25.16 14.39 -3.50
C PRO A 123 24.30 15.36 -4.34
N SER A 124 23.18 14.87 -4.87
CA SER A 124 22.15 15.71 -5.49
C SER A 124 20.76 15.11 -5.33
N PHE A 125 19.75 15.92 -5.60
CA PHE A 125 18.34 15.52 -5.67
C PHE A 125 17.60 16.32 -6.73
N TRP A 126 16.47 15.83 -7.23
CA TRP A 126 15.77 16.49 -8.34
C TRP A 126 15.04 17.78 -7.93
N ARG A 127 14.87 18.03 -6.63
CA ARG A 127 14.32 19.30 -6.13
C ARG A 127 15.01 19.77 -4.84
N PRO A 128 15.02 21.09 -4.56
CA PRO A 128 15.77 21.64 -3.43
C PRO A 128 14.96 21.78 -2.12
N ALA A 129 13.83 21.08 -1.96
CA ALA A 129 12.97 21.27 -0.78
C ALA A 129 13.60 20.69 0.49
N ASP A 130 13.62 21.47 1.58
CA ASP A 130 14.01 21.05 2.92
C ASP A 130 12.77 20.84 3.79
N VAL A 131 12.52 19.59 4.18
CA VAL A 131 11.39 19.20 5.02
C VAL A 131 11.94 18.65 6.33
N PRO A 132 11.78 19.39 7.46
CA PRO A 132 12.20 18.93 8.76
C PRO A 132 11.55 17.59 9.13
N PHE A 133 12.34 16.70 9.71
CA PHE A 133 11.89 15.41 10.21
C PHE A 133 12.11 15.31 11.72
N ARG A 134 11.03 15.17 12.49
CA ARG A 134 11.07 15.16 13.96
C ARG A 134 10.79 13.78 14.56
N VAL A 135 11.52 13.44 15.62
CA VAL A 135 11.21 12.32 16.53
C VAL A 135 11.50 12.76 17.96
N GLY A 136 10.45 12.87 18.78
CA GLY A 136 10.56 13.52 20.09
C GLY A 136 11.15 14.93 19.95
N ASP A 137 12.24 15.20 20.68
CA ASP A 137 12.93 16.49 20.65
C ASP A 137 13.94 16.63 19.50
N ARG A 138 14.26 15.52 18.81
CA ARG A 138 15.25 15.55 17.72
C ARG A 138 14.61 15.95 16.40
N VAL A 139 15.23 16.90 15.72
CA VAL A 139 14.83 17.35 14.38
C VAL A 139 16.03 17.22 13.44
N GLU A 140 15.81 16.60 12.29
CA GLU A 140 16.78 16.50 11.21
C GLU A 140 16.31 17.27 9.98
N HIS A 141 17.27 17.87 9.27
CA HIS A 141 17.04 18.66 8.06
C HIS A 141 17.83 18.11 6.86
N GLY A 142 17.40 18.49 5.67
CA GLY A 142 18.06 18.21 4.41
C GLY A 142 18.10 16.73 4.06
N LEU A 143 17.13 15.94 4.53
CA LEU A 143 17.04 14.51 4.23
C LEU A 143 16.27 14.32 2.93
N HIS A 144 16.88 13.69 1.94
CA HIS A 144 16.22 13.29 0.69
C HIS A 144 15.42 12.01 0.86
N VAL A 145 15.89 11.10 1.72
CA VAL A 145 15.26 9.82 2.03
C VAL A 145 15.29 9.57 3.52
N VAL A 146 14.20 9.06 4.07
CA VAL A 146 14.14 8.48 5.42
C VAL A 146 13.61 7.06 5.32
N GLN A 147 14.29 6.15 6.00
CA GLN A 147 13.97 4.73 6.06
C GLN A 147 13.56 4.37 7.48
N LEU A 148 12.38 3.76 7.63
CA LEU A 148 11.99 3.06 8.84
C LEU A 148 12.42 1.60 8.72
N TRP A 149 13.15 1.16 9.73
CA TRP A 149 13.65 -0.19 9.86
C TRP A 149 13.08 -0.87 11.09
N MET A 150 13.00 -2.19 11.07
CA MET A 150 12.66 -3.01 12.23
C MET A 150 13.53 -4.26 12.34
N LEU A 151 13.61 -4.81 13.54
CA LEU A 151 14.18 -6.14 13.74
C LEU A 151 13.11 -7.21 13.44
N HIS A 152 13.42 -8.13 12.55
CA HIS A 152 12.58 -9.29 12.26
C HIS A 152 13.46 -10.53 12.04
N GLN A 153 13.19 -11.61 12.78
CA GLN A 153 13.97 -12.86 12.70
C GLN A 153 15.50 -12.63 12.79
N GLU A 154 15.92 -11.81 13.76
CA GLU A 154 17.34 -11.45 13.97
C GLU A 154 17.98 -10.67 12.79
N ARG A 155 17.16 -10.13 11.88
CA ARG A 155 17.61 -9.31 10.75
C ARG A 155 17.03 -7.91 10.79
N ALA A 156 17.81 -6.98 10.26
CA ALA A 156 17.36 -5.63 9.98
C ALA A 156 16.54 -5.63 8.68
N GLU A 157 15.26 -5.30 8.79
CA GLU A 157 14.36 -5.17 7.64
C GLU A 157 13.95 -3.70 7.47
N GLU A 158 14.26 -3.11 6.32
CA GLU A 158 13.71 -1.83 5.90
C GLU A 158 12.25 -2.05 5.51
N ILE A 159 11.31 -1.29 6.08
CA ILE A 159 9.88 -1.58 5.95
C ILE A 159 9.05 -0.41 5.42
N LEU A 160 9.60 0.80 5.45
CA LEU A 160 8.93 1.97 4.88
C LEU A 160 10.00 3.00 4.48
N VAL A 161 9.86 3.55 3.28
CA VAL A 161 10.73 4.62 2.77
C VAL A 161 9.89 5.86 2.52
N ILE A 162 10.46 7.01 2.82
CA ILE A 162 9.84 8.31 2.69
C ILE A 162 10.84 9.21 1.95
N TYR A 163 10.35 10.01 1.02
CA TYR A 163 11.11 11.05 0.35
C TYR A 163 10.58 12.40 0.83
N PRO A 164 11.08 12.96 1.95
CA PRO A 164 10.54 14.19 2.53
C PRO A 164 10.39 15.34 1.53
N PRO A 165 11.35 15.60 0.62
CA PRO A 165 11.21 16.70 -0.32
C PRO A 165 9.98 16.56 -1.22
N ASP A 166 9.55 15.35 -1.59
CA ASP A 166 8.50 15.12 -2.60
C ASP A 166 7.17 14.66 -2.01
N GLY A 167 7.22 14.07 -0.82
CA GLY A 167 6.10 13.41 -0.17
C GLY A 167 5.83 11.98 -0.64
N TYR A 168 6.75 11.36 -1.40
CA TYR A 168 6.61 9.96 -1.84
C TYR A 168 6.89 9.00 -0.68
N TRP A 169 6.15 7.90 -0.68
CA TRP A 169 6.31 6.79 0.26
C TRP A 169 6.44 5.48 -0.51
N ARG A 170 7.24 4.55 -0.01
CA ARG A 170 7.27 3.16 -0.50
C ARG A 170 7.12 2.21 0.67
N ALA A 171 6.12 1.34 0.57
CA ALA A 171 5.74 0.34 1.56
C ALA A 171 6.11 -1.04 1.03
N ARG A 172 6.42 -1.99 1.93
CA ARG A 172 6.54 -3.41 1.59
C ARG A 172 6.22 -4.30 2.80
N PRO A 173 5.60 -5.47 2.60
CA PRO A 173 5.49 -6.48 3.66
C PRO A 173 6.86 -7.02 4.06
N LEU A 174 6.92 -7.75 5.16
CA LEU A 174 8.12 -8.50 5.50
C LEU A 174 8.39 -9.57 4.42
N PRO A 175 9.66 -9.92 4.16
CA PRO A 175 9.97 -10.97 3.19
C PRO A 175 9.30 -12.29 3.60
N PRO A 176 8.76 -13.06 2.64
CA PRO A 176 8.27 -14.41 2.94
C PRO A 176 9.43 -15.30 3.40
N ALA A 177 9.13 -16.37 4.15
CA ALA A 177 10.16 -17.17 4.84
C ALA A 177 11.24 -17.77 3.92
N HIS A 178 10.93 -18.04 2.65
CA HIS A 178 11.91 -18.56 1.68
C HIS A 178 12.82 -17.49 1.08
N MET A 179 12.56 -16.21 1.37
CA MET A 179 13.31 -15.06 0.86
C MET A 179 14.03 -14.32 1.97
N ARG A 180 15.20 -13.76 1.64
CA ARG A 180 15.99 -12.95 2.58
C ARG A 180 15.55 -11.49 2.65
N TRP A 181 14.95 -10.98 1.58
CA TRP A 181 14.52 -9.61 1.41
C TRP A 181 13.45 -9.56 0.29
N SER A 182 12.75 -8.44 0.15
CA SER A 182 11.81 -8.16 -0.95
C SER A 182 12.05 -6.75 -1.51
N ALA A 183 11.78 -6.52 -2.79
CA ALA A 183 11.98 -5.23 -3.43
C ALA A 183 10.89 -4.22 -3.01
N TYR A 184 11.22 -2.93 -3.12
CA TYR A 184 10.20 -1.90 -3.27
C TYR A 184 9.81 -1.81 -4.75
N GLY A 185 8.59 -1.33 -5.01
CA GLY A 185 8.17 -0.97 -6.37
C GLY A 185 7.46 0.37 -6.34
N SER A 186 6.14 0.34 -6.49
CA SER A 186 5.31 1.53 -6.54
C SER A 186 5.47 2.43 -5.33
N SER A 187 5.38 3.74 -5.59
CA SER A 187 5.30 4.75 -4.56
C SER A 187 3.87 5.25 -4.42
N PHE A 188 3.52 5.72 -3.24
CA PHE A 188 2.25 6.41 -3.01
C PHE A 188 2.47 7.78 -2.36
N LEU A 189 1.47 8.63 -2.50
CA LEU A 189 1.39 9.99 -1.98
C LEU A 189 0.18 10.09 -1.05
N VAL A 190 0.31 10.85 0.04
CA VAL A 190 -0.76 11.11 1.01
C VAL A 190 -0.85 12.60 1.28
N GLY A 191 -2.01 13.19 0.98
CA GLY A 191 -2.26 14.63 1.12
C GLY A 191 -2.67 15.27 -0.20
N PRO A 192 -2.71 16.62 -0.25
CA PRO A 192 -3.07 17.35 -1.45
C PRO A 192 -2.03 17.11 -2.55
N VAL A 193 -2.39 16.29 -3.54
CA VAL A 193 -1.51 15.99 -4.67
C VAL A 193 -1.56 17.16 -5.65
N GLU A 194 -0.40 17.78 -5.89
CA GLU A 194 -0.20 18.83 -6.87
C GLU A 194 0.81 18.39 -7.94
N VAL A 195 0.72 18.98 -9.13
CA VAL A 195 1.63 18.71 -10.24
C VAL A 195 2.58 19.89 -10.38
N GLN A 196 3.87 19.62 -10.21
CA GLN A 196 4.93 20.53 -10.65
C GLN A 196 5.52 19.95 -11.93
N GLU A 197 6.78 19.53 -11.91
CA GLU A 197 7.32 18.67 -12.97
C GLU A 197 6.83 17.22 -12.84
N ARG A 198 6.62 16.78 -11.59
CA ARG A 198 6.09 15.46 -11.22
C ARG A 198 4.96 15.68 -10.21
N PRO A 199 4.02 14.72 -10.05
CA PRO A 199 3.09 14.73 -8.93
C PRO A 199 3.86 14.72 -7.61
N ILE A 200 3.51 15.58 -6.67
CA ILE A 200 4.11 15.68 -5.33
C ILE A 200 3.02 15.95 -4.28
N VAL A 201 3.40 15.84 -3.02
CA VAL A 201 2.68 16.48 -1.90
C VAL A 201 3.67 17.43 -1.22
N ALA A 202 3.37 18.74 -1.25
CA ALA A 202 4.24 19.74 -0.62
C ALA A 202 4.13 19.64 0.91
N LEU A 203 5.22 19.27 1.57
CA LEU A 203 5.29 19.07 3.01
C LEU A 203 5.94 20.25 3.72
N ARG A 204 5.44 20.54 4.92
CA ARG A 204 6.05 21.50 5.85
C ARG A 204 6.93 20.82 6.88
N GLU A 205 6.48 19.70 7.43
CA GLU A 205 7.19 18.92 8.46
C GLU A 205 6.64 17.49 8.45
N ILE A 206 7.50 16.52 8.76
CA ILE A 206 7.10 15.17 9.14
C ILE A 206 7.54 14.94 10.59
N SER A 207 6.69 14.33 11.40
CA SER A 207 7.09 13.79 12.69
C SER A 207 6.71 12.31 12.81
N PHE A 208 7.48 11.55 13.59
CA PHE A 208 7.18 10.17 13.90
C PHE A 208 7.07 9.98 15.42
N ASP A 209 5.94 9.41 15.85
CA ASP A 209 5.73 8.92 17.21
C ASP A 209 5.96 7.40 17.25
N PRO A 210 7.06 6.94 17.85
CA PRO A 210 7.37 5.51 17.94
C PRO A 210 6.35 4.72 18.77
N ALA A 211 5.73 5.33 19.78
CA ALA A 211 4.82 4.62 20.68
C ALA A 211 3.53 4.22 19.97
N SER A 212 2.97 5.12 19.16
CA SER A 212 1.76 4.85 18.36
C SER A 212 2.06 4.30 16.96
N ARG A 213 3.33 4.29 16.54
CA ARG A 213 3.83 3.97 15.19
C ARG A 213 3.19 4.84 14.12
N THR A 214 3.08 6.13 14.42
CA THR A 214 2.33 7.09 13.61
C THR A 214 3.24 8.18 13.09
N PHE A 215 3.22 8.38 11.78
CA PHE A 215 3.76 9.57 11.15
C PHE A 215 2.67 10.65 11.14
N THR A 216 3.01 11.87 11.54
CA THR A 216 2.18 13.06 11.32
C THR A 216 2.84 13.91 10.24
N ILE A 217 2.07 14.21 9.20
CA ILE A 217 2.50 14.94 8.01
C ILE A 217 1.79 16.30 8.03
N ALA A 218 2.54 17.38 8.16
CA ALA A 218 2.01 18.73 8.02
C ALA A 218 2.19 19.20 6.58
N PHE A 219 1.13 19.67 5.92
CA PHE A 219 1.21 20.14 4.54
C PHE A 219 1.65 21.61 4.47
N ALA A 220 2.39 21.96 3.42
CA ALA A 220 2.84 23.34 3.18
C ALA A 220 1.66 24.32 3.02
N GLY A 221 0.59 23.88 2.34
CA GLY A 221 -0.67 24.62 2.19
C GLY A 221 -1.59 24.63 3.43
N GLY A 222 -1.13 24.05 4.55
CA GLY A 222 -1.91 23.89 5.77
C GLY A 222 -2.76 22.62 5.79
N GLY A 223 -3.25 22.27 6.98
CA GLY A 223 -3.82 20.94 7.25
C GLY A 223 -2.73 19.89 7.51
N SER A 224 -3.19 18.67 7.77
CA SER A 224 -2.32 17.55 8.14
C SER A 224 -2.94 16.20 7.85
N ALA A 225 -2.07 15.18 7.77
CA ALA A 225 -2.47 13.79 7.78
C ALA A 225 -1.70 13.00 8.83
N THR A 226 -2.30 11.90 9.27
CA THR A 226 -1.60 10.85 10.01
C THR A 226 -1.49 9.61 9.14
N LEU A 227 -0.38 8.90 9.25
CA LEU A 227 -0.16 7.61 8.62
C LEU A 227 0.38 6.65 9.68
N ARG A 228 -0.45 5.68 10.08
CA ARG A 228 -0.15 4.76 11.17
C ARG A 228 0.14 3.37 10.63
N LEU A 229 1.28 2.81 11.00
CA LEU A 229 1.61 1.42 10.75
C LEU A 229 0.81 0.52 11.70
N THR A 230 -0.26 -0.09 11.21
CA THR A 230 -1.18 -0.90 12.03
C THR A 230 -0.93 -2.40 11.95
N ALA A 231 -0.38 -2.87 10.83
CA ALA A 231 0.07 -4.25 10.72
C ALA A 231 1.28 -4.35 9.79
N ILE A 232 2.18 -5.29 10.10
CA ILE A 232 3.25 -5.71 9.22
C ILE A 232 3.60 -7.17 9.50
N ASP A 233 3.49 -7.99 8.47
CA ASP A 233 3.75 -9.42 8.52
C ASP A 233 4.26 -9.91 7.14
N PRO A 234 4.59 -11.20 6.98
CA PRO A 234 5.03 -11.75 5.71
C PRO A 234 3.97 -11.81 4.60
N ASP A 235 2.71 -11.43 4.86
CA ASP A 235 1.65 -11.37 3.84
C ASP A 235 1.40 -9.92 3.38
N ARG A 236 1.38 -8.97 4.34
CA ARG A 236 1.02 -7.58 4.08
C ARG A 236 1.61 -6.56 5.07
N GLN A 237 1.69 -5.32 4.61
CA GLN A 237 1.84 -4.13 5.45
C GLN A 237 0.58 -3.27 5.34
N ILE A 238 0.06 -2.79 6.46
CA ILE A 238 -1.13 -1.95 6.53
C ILE A 238 -0.81 -0.59 7.13
N LEU A 239 -1.20 0.45 6.40
CA LEU A 239 -1.08 1.85 6.78
C LEU A 239 -2.49 2.48 6.83
N ASP A 240 -2.93 2.85 8.02
CA ASP A 240 -4.18 3.59 8.20
C ASP A 240 -3.90 5.09 8.14
N VAL A 241 -4.62 5.77 7.26
CA VAL A 241 -4.42 7.19 6.95
C VAL A 241 -5.61 8.00 7.45
N GLY A 242 -5.34 9.08 8.18
CA GLY A 242 -6.33 10.05 8.62
C GLY A 242 -6.01 11.45 8.11
N PHE A 243 -7.03 12.24 7.80
CA PHE A 243 -6.90 13.64 7.38
C PHE A 243 -7.65 14.54 8.38
N ASP A 244 -7.03 15.65 8.78
CA ASP A 244 -7.68 16.61 9.68
C ASP A 244 -8.81 17.40 9.00
N ARG A 245 -8.79 17.48 7.66
CA ARG A 245 -9.78 18.20 6.85
C ARG A 245 -9.89 17.66 5.42
N SER A 246 -10.90 18.13 4.67
CA SER A 246 -11.00 17.90 3.22
C SER A 246 -9.81 18.49 2.47
N MET A 247 -9.43 17.84 1.37
CA MET A 247 -8.41 18.38 0.46
C MET A 247 -8.83 19.74 -0.13
N PRO A 248 -7.90 20.70 -0.23
CA PRO A 248 -8.18 22.01 -0.82
C PRO A 248 -8.56 21.86 -2.30
N GLY A 249 -9.54 22.63 -2.76
CA GLY A 249 -9.91 22.69 -4.19
C GLY A 249 -10.29 21.34 -4.82
N GLN A 250 -10.72 20.35 -4.02
CA GLN A 250 -10.95 18.97 -4.47
C GLN A 250 -9.70 18.28 -5.03
N ALA A 251 -8.50 18.72 -4.64
CA ALA A 251 -7.26 18.03 -4.98
C ALA A 251 -7.34 16.55 -4.56
N PRO A 252 -6.66 15.64 -5.30
CA PRO A 252 -6.56 14.26 -4.87
C PRO A 252 -5.95 14.18 -3.47
N PHE A 253 -6.50 13.30 -2.62
CA PHE A 253 -6.02 13.05 -1.26
C PHE A 253 -4.92 11.99 -1.21
N ALA A 254 -4.79 11.22 -2.28
CA ALA A 254 -3.74 10.24 -2.46
C ALA A 254 -3.44 10.04 -3.95
N ALA A 255 -2.25 9.53 -4.24
CA ALA A 255 -1.92 9.02 -5.56
C ALA A 255 -1.00 7.80 -5.49
N LEU A 256 -1.04 6.97 -6.53
CA LEU A 256 -0.08 5.89 -6.79
C LEU A 256 0.77 6.29 -7.99
N ARG A 257 2.08 6.17 -7.85
CA ARG A 257 3.08 6.42 -8.89
C ARG A 257 3.92 5.17 -9.07
N SER A 258 4.08 4.73 -10.32
CA SER A 258 4.77 3.49 -10.61
C SER A 258 5.24 3.45 -12.07
N MET A 259 5.92 2.37 -12.44
CA MET A 259 6.43 2.15 -13.78
C MET A 259 5.71 1.01 -14.51
N TYR A 260 5.56 1.18 -15.82
CA TYR A 260 5.12 0.17 -16.78
C TYR A 260 5.75 0.45 -18.15
N ALA A 261 6.65 -0.44 -18.59
CA ALA A 261 7.10 -0.47 -19.99
C ALA A 261 6.39 -1.59 -20.76
N THR A 262 6.28 -2.78 -20.16
CA THR A 262 5.57 -3.94 -20.70
C THR A 262 5.03 -4.81 -19.56
N GLU A 263 4.14 -5.76 -19.84
CA GLU A 263 3.59 -6.68 -18.83
C GLU A 263 4.66 -7.42 -18.02
N TYR A 264 5.82 -7.71 -18.62
CA TYR A 264 6.94 -8.40 -17.94
C TYR A 264 8.04 -7.45 -17.44
N ASN A 265 7.87 -6.13 -17.61
CA ASN A 265 8.80 -5.10 -17.13
C ASN A 265 8.02 -3.91 -16.57
N CYS A 266 7.53 -4.08 -15.35
CA CYS A 266 6.66 -3.14 -14.66
C CYS A 266 6.65 -3.39 -13.14
N ASP A 267 6.19 -2.39 -12.41
CA ASP A 267 5.79 -2.53 -11.02
C ASP A 267 4.27 -2.66 -10.88
N VAL A 268 3.51 -2.12 -11.84
CA VAL A 268 2.06 -2.26 -11.95
C VAL A 268 1.69 -2.53 -13.41
N ALA A 269 0.92 -3.60 -13.67
CA ALA A 269 0.40 -3.94 -14.99
C ALA A 269 -1.12 -3.90 -15.08
N ARG A 270 -1.81 -4.11 -13.95
CA ARG A 270 -3.26 -4.29 -13.92
C ARG A 270 -3.88 -3.53 -12.76
N THR A 271 -5.16 -3.24 -12.92
CA THR A 271 -6.02 -2.77 -11.84
C THR A 271 -7.21 -3.69 -11.67
N ALA A 272 -7.67 -3.80 -10.42
CA ALA A 272 -8.95 -4.35 -10.08
C ALA A 272 -9.65 -3.37 -9.13
N TRP A 273 -10.94 -3.10 -9.32
CA TRP A 273 -11.68 -2.19 -8.45
C TRP A 273 -13.06 -2.73 -8.09
N ARG A 274 -13.54 -2.34 -6.91
CA ARG A 274 -14.92 -2.56 -6.47
C ARG A 274 -15.69 -1.25 -6.62
N ALA A 275 -16.60 -1.19 -7.60
CA ALA A 275 -17.51 -0.06 -7.76
C ALA A 275 -18.62 -0.11 -6.68
N PRO A 276 -19.18 1.04 -6.27
CA PRO A 276 -20.27 1.06 -5.30
C PRO A 276 -21.47 0.22 -5.76
N GLY A 277 -21.92 -0.69 -4.89
CA GLY A 277 -23.03 -1.61 -5.18
C GLY A 277 -22.72 -2.73 -6.18
N ALA A 278 -21.48 -2.86 -6.67
CA ALA A 278 -21.10 -3.90 -7.60
C ALA A 278 -21.15 -5.30 -6.94
N LYS A 279 -21.55 -6.31 -7.72
CA LYS A 279 -21.59 -7.71 -7.30
C LYS A 279 -20.26 -8.46 -7.51
N GLY A 280 -19.29 -7.80 -8.15
CA GLY A 280 -17.99 -8.37 -8.48
C GLY A 280 -16.99 -7.27 -8.79
N TRP A 281 -15.73 -7.68 -8.95
CA TRP A 281 -14.63 -6.80 -9.30
C TRP A 281 -14.65 -6.44 -10.78
N GLY A 282 -14.38 -5.17 -11.09
CA GLY A 282 -13.92 -4.78 -12.42
C GLY A 282 -12.42 -5.02 -12.51
N GLU A 283 -11.92 -5.43 -13.67
CA GLU A 283 -10.51 -5.69 -13.92
C GLU A 283 -10.09 -5.13 -15.29
N SER A 284 -8.89 -4.59 -15.40
CA SER A 284 -8.36 -4.06 -16.66
C SER A 284 -6.84 -4.01 -16.67
N PRO A 285 -6.19 -4.13 -17.84
CA PRO A 285 -4.82 -3.64 -18.02
C PRO A 285 -4.73 -2.16 -17.64
N ILE A 286 -3.62 -1.76 -17.01
CA ILE A 286 -3.43 -0.43 -16.42
C ILE A 286 -3.52 0.69 -17.46
N LEU A 287 -2.99 0.52 -18.68
CA LEU A 287 -3.01 1.58 -19.70
C LEU A 287 -4.38 1.74 -20.40
N ASP A 288 -5.20 0.69 -20.39
CA ASP A 288 -6.52 0.71 -21.01
C ASP A 288 -7.60 1.29 -20.07
N TRP A 289 -7.40 1.16 -18.76
CA TRP A 289 -8.34 1.63 -17.74
C TRP A 289 -8.32 3.16 -17.63
N LYS A 290 -9.47 3.82 -17.65
CA LYS A 290 -9.54 5.31 -17.56
C LYS A 290 -9.84 5.85 -16.16
N GLY A 291 -10.18 4.98 -15.22
CA GLY A 291 -10.65 5.36 -13.89
C GLY A 291 -12.05 4.84 -13.61
N ALA A 292 -12.48 4.96 -12.35
CA ALA A 292 -13.81 4.60 -11.89
C ALA A 292 -14.10 5.28 -10.54
N ASP A 293 -15.37 5.33 -10.16
CA ASP A 293 -15.71 5.47 -8.75
C ASP A 293 -15.53 4.10 -8.07
N ALA A 294 -14.74 4.06 -7.00
CA ALA A 294 -14.35 2.82 -6.35
C ALA A 294 -14.43 2.95 -4.82
N THR A 295 -14.91 1.89 -4.17
CA THR A 295 -14.79 1.71 -2.71
C THR A 295 -13.49 1.01 -2.34
N GLU A 296 -12.84 0.37 -3.33
CA GLU A 296 -11.58 -0.33 -3.19
C GLU A 296 -10.89 -0.46 -4.55
N LEU A 297 -9.56 -0.34 -4.56
CA LEU A 297 -8.71 -0.52 -5.74
C LEU A 297 -7.47 -1.34 -5.36
N TRP A 298 -7.20 -2.39 -6.14
CA TRP A 298 -5.90 -3.07 -6.20
C TRP A 298 -5.19 -2.66 -7.50
N ALA A 299 -3.90 -2.35 -7.40
CA ALA A 299 -3.02 -2.08 -8.52
C ALA A 299 -1.77 -2.95 -8.37
N GLY A 300 -1.51 -3.79 -9.37
CA GLY A 300 -0.50 -4.83 -9.22
C GLY A 300 -0.23 -5.65 -10.46
N ARG A 301 0.25 -6.87 -10.25
CA ARG A 301 0.75 -7.77 -11.31
C ARG A 301 0.27 -9.20 -11.15
N LEU A 302 0.01 -9.85 -12.29
CA LEU A 302 -0.27 -11.29 -12.37
C LEU A 302 0.91 -12.09 -12.96
N VAL A 303 1.90 -11.40 -13.53
CA VAL A 303 3.09 -11.96 -14.16
C VAL A 303 4.33 -11.41 -13.47
N ALA A 304 5.32 -12.27 -13.26
CA ALA A 304 6.60 -11.86 -12.67
C ALA A 304 7.32 -10.85 -13.57
N SER A 305 7.66 -9.69 -12.99
CA SER A 305 8.44 -8.67 -13.67
C SER A 305 9.94 -9.01 -13.64
N ARG A 306 10.66 -8.64 -14.71
CA ARG A 306 12.13 -8.75 -14.77
C ARG A 306 12.85 -7.69 -13.91
N HIS A 307 12.12 -6.70 -13.43
CA HIS A 307 12.56 -5.59 -12.58
C HIS A 307 11.62 -5.49 -11.36
N ASN A 308 12.17 -5.29 -10.17
CA ASN A 308 11.50 -5.39 -8.87
C ASN A 308 10.53 -6.59 -8.78
N THR A 309 11.05 -7.79 -9.04
CA THR A 309 10.22 -9.00 -9.21
C THR A 309 9.33 -9.26 -8.00
N SER A 310 9.84 -9.09 -6.78
CA SER A 310 9.07 -9.30 -5.54
C SER A 310 8.35 -8.06 -5.01
N ALA A 311 8.39 -6.93 -5.72
CA ALA A 311 7.75 -5.71 -5.23
C ALA A 311 6.26 -5.92 -4.95
N PRO A 312 5.72 -5.26 -3.92
CA PRO A 312 4.33 -5.45 -3.54
C PRO A 312 3.38 -4.83 -4.55
N ASP A 313 2.20 -5.43 -4.65
CA ASP A 313 1.04 -4.76 -5.19
C ASP A 313 0.46 -3.80 -4.14
N MET A 314 -0.31 -2.80 -4.59
CA MET A 314 -0.85 -1.76 -3.72
C MET A 314 -2.38 -1.80 -3.68
N VAL A 315 -2.95 -1.70 -2.48
CA VAL A 315 -4.42 -1.67 -2.26
C VAL A 315 -4.81 -0.39 -1.55
N PHE A 316 -5.81 0.32 -2.09
CA PHE A 316 -6.44 1.50 -1.50
C PHE A 316 -7.90 1.16 -1.18
N SER A 317 -8.31 1.34 0.07
CA SER A 317 -9.56 0.77 0.58
C SER A 317 -10.07 1.52 1.81
N HIS A 318 -11.21 1.07 2.36
CA HIS A 318 -11.79 1.57 3.62
C HIS A 318 -11.93 3.09 3.67
N PHE A 319 -12.31 3.71 2.55
CA PHE A 319 -12.56 5.14 2.50
C PHE A 319 -13.74 5.49 3.42
N SER A 320 -13.58 6.50 4.26
CA SER A 320 -14.60 6.89 5.23
C SER A 320 -14.66 8.39 5.43
N LYS A 321 -15.85 8.88 5.82
CA LYS A 321 -16.09 10.28 6.24
C LYS A 321 -15.63 10.55 7.67
N GLY A 322 -15.36 9.50 8.45
CA GLY A 322 -14.90 9.57 9.83
C GLY A 322 -13.37 9.44 9.96
N PRO A 323 -12.83 9.60 11.18
CA PRO A 323 -11.42 9.31 11.45
C PRO A 323 -11.11 7.83 11.21
N PRO A 324 -9.82 7.45 11.11
CA PRO A 324 -9.43 6.04 10.92
C PRO A 324 -10.03 5.16 12.02
N VAL A 325 -10.75 4.12 11.63
CA VAL A 325 -11.29 3.13 12.56
C VAL A 325 -10.17 2.16 12.90
N ALA A 326 -9.80 2.06 14.18
CA ALA A 326 -8.85 1.05 14.63
C ALA A 326 -9.36 -0.35 14.23
N ALA A 327 -8.50 -1.15 13.60
CA ALA A 327 -8.83 -2.54 13.32
C ALA A 327 -9.27 -3.23 14.63
N LYS A 328 -10.41 -3.91 14.61
CA LYS A 328 -10.76 -4.80 15.71
C LYS A 328 -9.70 -5.90 15.76
N PRO A 329 -9.16 -6.21 16.96
CA PRO A 329 -8.12 -7.22 17.12
C PRO A 329 -8.55 -8.59 16.63
#